data_AF-A0AAV2VI28-F1
#
_entry.id   AF-A0AAV2VI28-F1
#
_cell.length_a   1.000
_cell.length_b   1.000
_cell.length_c   1.000
_cell.angle_alpha   90.00
_cell.angle_beta   90.00
_cell.angle_gamma   90.00
#
_symmetry.space_group_name_H-M   'P 1'
#
loop_
_entity.id
_entity.type
_entity.pdbx_description
1 polymer ?
#
loop_
_entity_poly.entity_id
_entity_poly.type
_entity_poly.pdbx_seq_one_letter_code
_entity_poly.pdbx_strand_id
1 'polypeptide(L)'
;MMDTNLSSDVEVVLEITTVANAGNQFVEANKVQFKVVSGAPDEDTMKEYLDQISTSITNVAYAADTKCGVFYDLNFEYEMGDVRKVSPPAD
;
A
#
# COMPACT_ATOMS: atom_id res chain seq x y z
N MET A 1 -5.47 3.56 -35.87
CA MET A 1 -4.59 2.57 -35.22
C MET A 1 -5.31 2.17 -33.95
N MET A 2 -5.56 0.89 -33.76
CA MET A 2 -6.41 0.38 -32.68
C MET A 2 -5.79 0.70 -31.32
N ASP A 3 -6.61 1.25 -30.43
CA ASP A 3 -6.34 1.47 -29.02
C ASP A 3 -5.78 0.18 -28.41
N THR A 4 -4.52 0.23 -27.99
CA THR A 4 -3.95 -0.87 -27.22
C THR A 4 -4.50 -0.70 -25.81
N ASN A 5 -5.54 -1.47 -25.55
CA ASN A 5 -6.13 -1.68 -24.23
C ASN A 5 -5.00 -2.18 -23.30
N LEU A 6 -4.27 -1.28 -22.65
CA LEU A 6 -3.39 -1.62 -21.53
C LEU A 6 -4.25 -1.83 -20.29
N SER A 7 -5.15 -2.81 -20.34
CA SER A 7 -5.63 -3.47 -19.12
C SER A 7 -4.49 -4.38 -18.69
N SER A 8 -3.46 -3.78 -18.09
CA SER A 8 -2.41 -4.52 -17.43
C SER A 8 -2.83 -4.60 -15.98
N ASP A 9 -3.38 -5.75 -15.59
CA ASP A 9 -3.47 -6.18 -14.20
C ASP A 9 -2.04 -6.14 -13.60
N VAL A 10 -1.57 -4.97 -13.17
CA VAL A 10 -0.27 -4.86 -12.52
C VAL A 10 -0.47 -5.37 -11.10
N GLU A 11 -0.30 -6.69 -10.93
CA GLU A 11 -0.20 -7.32 -9.60
C GLU A 11 1.03 -6.73 -8.89
N VAL A 12 0.78 -5.86 -7.92
CA VAL A 12 1.80 -5.33 -7.03
C VAL A 12 1.86 -6.20 -5.79
N VAL A 13 3.08 -6.59 -5.40
CA VAL A 13 3.29 -7.38 -4.19
C VAL A 13 4.01 -6.51 -3.17
N LEU A 14 3.38 -6.35 -2.02
CA LEU A 14 3.86 -5.60 -0.87
C LEU A 14 4.39 -6.58 0.17
N GLU A 15 5.52 -6.27 0.77
CA GLU A 15 6.03 -6.91 2.00
C GLU A 15 6.00 -5.86 3.12
N ILE A 16 5.33 -6.17 4.23
CA ILE A 16 5.33 -5.34 5.42
C ILE A 16 6.67 -5.54 6.13
N THR A 17 7.46 -4.47 6.15
CA THR A 17 8.84 -4.51 6.68
C THR A 17 8.91 -4.08 8.14
N THR A 18 7.99 -3.23 8.58
CA THR A 18 7.91 -2.74 9.97
C THR A 18 6.46 -2.48 10.34
N VAL A 19 6.08 -2.88 11.55
CA VAL A 19 4.86 -2.43 12.22
C VAL A 19 5.26 -1.87 13.57
N ALA A 20 4.96 -0.61 13.81
CA ALA A 20 5.26 0.06 15.08
C ALA A 20 4.03 0.80 15.58
N ASN A 21 3.77 0.74 16.88
CA ASN A 21 2.72 1.54 17.49
C ASN A 21 3.07 3.03 17.28
N ALA A 22 2.24 3.71 16.49
CA ALA A 22 2.36 5.13 16.21
C ALA A 22 1.52 5.99 17.16
N GLY A 23 0.80 5.33 18.06
CA GLY A 23 -0.21 5.88 18.94
C GLY A 23 0.25 7.14 19.65
N ASN A 24 -0.63 8.12 19.60
CA ASN A 24 -0.64 9.28 20.47
C ASN A 24 -1.85 9.15 21.41
N GLN A 25 -1.89 9.92 22.49
CA GLN A 25 -2.94 9.89 23.53
C GLN A 25 -4.40 10.12 23.02
N PHE A 26 -4.59 10.41 21.73
CA PHE A 26 -5.88 10.76 21.13
C PHE A 26 -6.41 9.73 20.12
N VAL A 27 -5.52 9.00 19.43
CA VAL A 27 -5.87 8.01 18.42
C VAL A 27 -4.78 6.93 18.44
N GLU A 28 -5.20 5.69 18.68
CA GLU A 28 -4.32 4.53 18.55
C GLU A 28 -4.23 4.14 17.08
N ALA A 29 -3.01 4.00 16.57
CA ALA A 29 -2.74 3.60 15.19
C ALA A 29 -1.40 2.88 15.11
N ASN A 30 -1.24 1.99 14.14
CA ASN A 30 0.04 1.40 13.77
C ASN A 30 0.64 2.14 12.58
N LYS A 31 1.89 2.58 12.71
CA LYS A 31 2.70 2.97 11.55
C LYS A 31 3.18 1.69 10.89
N VAL A 32 2.75 1.49 9.66
CA VAL A 32 3.10 0.33 8.83
C VAL A 32 4.04 0.79 7.75
N GLN A 33 5.23 0.19 7.68
CA GLN A 33 6.18 0.41 6.59
C GLN A 33 6.19 -0.80 5.67
N PHE A 34 6.14 -0.57 4.37
CA PHE A 34 6.10 -1.63 3.38
C PHE A 34 7.14 -1.41 2.28
N LYS A 35 7.45 -2.50 1.58
CA LYS A 35 8.30 -2.51 0.40
C LYS A 35 7.58 -3.22 -0.74
N VAL A 36 7.62 -2.63 -1.93
CA VAL A 36 7.15 -3.27 -3.15
C VAL A 36 8.23 -4.26 -3.62
N VAL A 37 7.92 -5.55 -3.53
CA VAL A 37 8.82 -6.64 -3.94
C VAL A 37 8.54 -7.12 -5.37
N SER A 38 7.35 -6.82 -5.91
CA SER A 38 6.99 -7.04 -7.32
C SER A 38 6.06 -5.94 -7.82
N GLY A 39 6.17 -5.60 -9.10
CA GLY A 39 5.46 -4.47 -9.71
C GLY A 39 6.27 -3.16 -9.69
N ALA A 40 5.69 -2.15 -10.35
CA ALA A 40 6.27 -0.81 -10.46
C ALA A 40 5.17 0.28 -10.46
N PRO A 41 4.36 0.35 -9.39
CA PRO A 41 3.36 1.42 -9.27
C PRO A 41 4.06 2.77 -9.01
N ASP A 42 3.42 3.85 -9.45
CA ASP A 42 3.71 5.19 -8.97
C ASP A 42 2.97 5.48 -7.66
N GLU A 43 3.14 6.70 -7.12
CA GLU A 43 2.57 7.09 -5.84
C GLU A 43 1.05 7.17 -5.86
N ASP A 44 0.45 7.71 -6.92
CA ASP A 44 -1.00 7.86 -7.01
C ASP A 44 -1.67 6.50 -7.15
N THR A 45 -1.11 5.63 -8.00
CA THR A 45 -1.53 4.24 -8.14
C THR A 45 -1.44 3.49 -6.80
N MET A 46 -0.35 3.68 -6.05
CA MET A 46 -0.18 3.03 -4.74
C MET A 46 -1.25 3.49 -3.73
N LYS A 47 -1.58 4.78 -3.72
CA LYS A 47 -2.63 5.31 -2.83
C LYS A 47 -3.98 4.69 -3.16
N GLU A 48 -4.35 4.63 -4.44
CA GLU A 48 -5.59 4.01 -4.88
C GLU A 48 -5.67 2.53 -4.46
N TYR A 49 -4.57 1.78 -4.58
CA TYR A 49 -4.53 0.37 -4.19
C TYR A 49 -4.69 0.18 -2.69
N LEU A 50 -4.01 1.01 -1.91
CA LEU A 50 -4.03 0.95 -0.45
C LEU A 50 -5.39 1.39 0.11
N ASP A 51 -6.03 2.42 -0.45
CA ASP A 51 -7.36 2.87 -0.04
C ASP A 51 -8.44 1.79 -0.25
N GLN A 52 -8.24 0.89 -1.21
CA GLN A 52 -9.19 -0.20 -1.49
C GLN A 52 -9.06 -1.39 -0.54
N ILE A 53 -7.85 -1.70 -0.08
CA ILE A 53 -7.64 -2.85 0.82
C ILE A 53 -8.09 -2.56 2.24
N SER A 54 -8.08 -1.31 2.67
CA SER A 54 -8.55 -0.94 4.01
C SER A 54 -9.00 0.50 4.05
N THR A 55 -10.24 0.73 4.48
CA THR A 55 -10.79 2.08 4.70
C THR A 55 -10.24 2.75 5.96
N SER A 56 -9.43 2.02 6.73
CA SER A 56 -8.89 2.44 8.02
C SER A 56 -7.45 2.94 7.95
N ILE A 57 -6.86 2.96 6.75
CA ILE A 57 -5.52 3.50 6.57
C ILE A 57 -5.56 5.00 6.29
N THR A 58 -4.49 5.70 6.64
CA THR A 58 -4.32 7.12 6.37
C THR A 58 -2.85 7.50 6.21
N ASN A 59 -2.60 8.74 5.79
CA ASN A 59 -1.27 9.33 5.63
C ASN A 59 -0.33 8.44 4.80
N VAL A 60 -0.84 7.92 3.69
CA VAL A 60 -0.08 7.09 2.75
C VAL A 60 0.99 7.95 2.08
N ALA A 61 2.23 7.50 2.16
CA ALA A 61 3.34 8.04 1.39
C ALA A 61 4.13 6.88 0.77
N TYR A 62 4.50 7.04 -0.50
CA TYR A 62 5.25 6.02 -1.23
C TYR A 62 6.29 6.68 -2.13
N ALA A 63 7.50 6.11 -2.14
CA ALA A 63 8.62 6.59 -2.92
C ALA A 63 8.98 5.53 -3.97
N ALA A 64 8.61 5.78 -5.24
CA ALA A 64 8.77 4.82 -6.33
C ALA A 64 10.23 4.48 -6.66
N ASP A 65 11.16 5.40 -6.39
CA ASP A 65 12.61 5.23 -6.58
C ASP A 65 13.20 4.17 -5.62
N THR A 66 12.73 4.16 -4.38
CA THR A 66 13.17 3.22 -3.34
C THR A 66 12.25 2.02 -3.21
N LYS A 67 11.06 2.07 -3.84
CA LYS A 67 9.98 1.07 -3.72
C LYS A 67 9.49 0.89 -2.28
N CYS A 68 9.65 1.90 -1.45
CA CYS A 68 9.27 1.86 -0.04
C CYS A 68 8.14 2.83 0.23
N GLY A 69 7.27 2.48 1.16
CA GLY A 69 6.20 3.36 1.59
C GLY A 69 5.82 3.16 3.04
N VAL A 70 4.91 4.03 3.48
CA VAL A 70 4.38 4.04 4.84
C VAL A 70 2.92 4.44 4.81
N PHE A 71 2.14 3.83 5.67
CA PHE A 71 0.78 4.26 5.98
C PHE A 71 0.51 4.05 7.47
N TYR A 72 -0.60 4.59 7.94
CA TYR A 72 -1.04 4.44 9.32
C TYR A 72 -2.34 3.67 9.32
N ASP A 73 -2.37 2.55 10.01
CA ASP A 73 -3.53 1.68 10.12
C ASP A 73 -4.21 1.86 11.48
N LEU A 74 -5.51 2.16 11.45
CA LEU A 74 -6.34 2.37 12.63
C LEU A 74 -6.96 1.07 13.16
N ASN A 75 -6.96 -0.01 12.37
CA ASN A 75 -7.57 -1.29 12.74
C ASN A 75 -6.57 -2.37 13.16
N PHE A 76 -5.26 -2.09 13.09
CA PHE A 76 -4.17 -2.99 13.51
C PHE A 76 -4.15 -4.34 12.75
N GLU A 77 -4.49 -4.32 11.46
CA GLU A 77 -4.65 -5.50 10.60
C GLU A 77 -3.34 -6.07 10.05
N TYR A 78 -2.22 -5.36 10.19
CA TYR A 78 -0.94 -5.73 9.57
C TYR A 78 0.09 -6.19 10.60
N GLU A 79 0.85 -7.23 10.22
CA GLU A 79 1.99 -7.74 10.96
C GLU A 79 3.29 -7.63 10.14
N MET A 80 4.43 -7.59 10.84
CA MET A 80 5.74 -7.57 10.17
C MET A 80 5.99 -8.91 9.46
N GLY A 81 6.40 -8.85 8.20
CA GLY A 81 6.60 -10.01 7.33
C GLY A 81 5.36 -10.38 6.51
N ASP A 82 4.22 -9.71 6.73
CA ASP A 82 3.03 -9.92 5.91
C ASP A 82 3.30 -9.59 4.44
N VAL A 83 2.86 -10.48 3.55
CA VAL A 83 2.92 -10.26 2.11
C VAL A 83 1.51 -10.10 1.57
N ARG A 84 1.24 -8.97 0.91
CA ARG A 84 -0.07 -8.64 0.34
C ARG A 84 0.04 -8.41 -1.15
N LYS A 85 -0.91 -8.98 -1.88
CA LYS A 85 -1.12 -8.68 -3.29
C LYS A 85 -2.17 -7.60 -3.40
N VAL A 86 -1.87 -6.57 -4.19
CA VAL A 86 -2.80 -5.48 -4.49
C VAL A 86 -2.84 -5.26 -5.99
N SER A 87 -4.01 -4.92 -6.50
CA SER A 87 -4.29 -4.71 -7.91
C SER A 87 -5.23 -3.51 -8.07
N PRO A 88 -5.18 -2.83 -9.23
CA PRO A 88 -6.20 -1.84 -9.56
C PRO A 88 -7.58 -2.50 -9.62
N PRO A 89 -8.66 -1.74 -9.41
CA PRO A 89 -10.01 -2.25 -9.63
C PRO A 89 -10.14 -2.64 -11.11
N ALA A 90 -10.82 -3.76 -11.37
CA ALA A 90 -11.29 -4.05 -12.72
C ALA A 90 -12.37 -3.01 -13.06
N ASP A 91 -12.15 -2.25 -14.14
CA ASP A 91 -13.15 -1.34 -14.74
C ASP A 91 -14.50 -2.05 -14.98
#